data_AF-A0A660MYK2-F1
#
_entry.id   AF-A0A660MYK2-F1
#
_cell.length_a   1.000
_cell.length_b   1.000
_cell.length_c   1.000
_cell.angle_alpha   90.00
_cell.angle_beta   90.00
_cell.angle_gamma   90.00
#
_symmetry.space_group_name_H-M   'P 1'
#
loop_
_entity.id
_entity.type
_entity.pdbx_description
1 polymer ?
#
loop_
_entity_poly.entity_id
_entity_poly.type
_entity_poly.pdbx_seq_one_letter_code
_entity_poly.pdbx_strand_id
1 'polypeptide(L)'
;MSIIDVVKKLLGLAGADSATQAAVGGIMQSVSASRQAAENEDMLDAYSAQQYTSKIAWQVADLNLEYVQEALLKKDYDYAVYNMEGLEESCRDFIQEMREEEPDEDVGGDMTLVQAAKAHAEAFAKLLPSLRKIIELYRASNGEKTPEIEAAQEAFNRENTALTDEWNNALNAFMAKHNIPAESVLEGMADRD
;
A
#
# COMPACT_ATOMS: atom_id res chain seq x y z
N MET A 1 -3.81 0.54 -17.15
CA MET A 1 -3.50 1.43 -16.01
C MET A 1 -2.15 1.01 -15.46
N SER A 2 -1.27 1.95 -15.09
CA SER A 2 0.09 1.64 -14.61
C SER A 2 0.10 1.29 -13.10
N ILE A 3 1.10 0.55 -12.58
CA ILE A 3 1.40 0.48 -11.11
C ILE A 3 1.32 1.87 -10.51
N ILE A 4 1.88 2.84 -11.24
CA ILE A 4 1.97 4.22 -10.78
C ILE A 4 0.56 4.77 -10.52
N ASP A 5 -0.44 4.38 -11.31
CA ASP A 5 -1.83 4.81 -11.12
C ASP A 5 -2.51 4.06 -9.98
N VAL A 6 -2.21 2.76 -9.81
CA VAL A 6 -2.71 1.94 -8.69
C VAL A 6 -2.10 2.43 -7.37
N VAL A 7 -0.79 2.59 -7.30
CA VAL A 7 -0.05 3.17 -6.16
C VAL A 7 -0.54 4.59 -5.85
N LYS A 8 -0.76 5.46 -6.85
CA LYS A 8 -1.35 6.80 -6.64
C LYS A 8 -2.77 6.75 -6.08
N LYS A 9 -3.59 5.79 -6.51
CA LYS A 9 -4.95 5.57 -5.98
C LYS A 9 -4.91 5.02 -4.55
N LEU A 10 -4.07 4.04 -4.28
CA LEU A 10 -3.84 3.45 -2.95
C LEU A 10 -3.37 4.48 -1.93
N LEU A 11 -2.52 5.39 -2.38
CA LEU A 11 -1.97 6.50 -1.59
C LEU A 11 -2.98 7.62 -1.26
N GLY A 12 -4.19 7.62 -1.84
CA GLY A 12 -5.11 8.75 -1.75
C GLY A 12 -4.57 10.03 -2.42
N LEU A 13 -3.57 9.91 -3.29
CA LEU A 13 -2.85 11.03 -3.92
C LEU A 13 -3.51 11.46 -5.23
N ALA A 14 -4.83 11.63 -5.22
CA ALA A 14 -5.49 12.46 -6.22
C ALA A 14 -4.98 13.91 -6.08
N GLY A 15 -3.78 14.20 -6.60
CA GLY A 15 -3.14 15.53 -6.60
C GLY A 15 -1.64 15.63 -6.28
N ALA A 16 -0.85 14.55 -6.19
CA ALA A 16 0.58 14.66 -5.81
C ALA A 16 1.54 15.01 -6.97
N ASP A 17 2.43 15.96 -6.72
CA ASP A 17 3.28 16.66 -7.68
C ASP A 17 4.55 15.88 -8.09
N SER A 18 5.19 16.37 -9.15
CA SER A 18 6.36 15.89 -9.91
C SER A 18 7.57 15.35 -9.10
N ALA A 19 7.74 15.69 -7.83
CA ALA A 19 8.81 15.18 -6.98
C ALA A 19 8.68 13.67 -6.67
N THR A 20 7.45 13.19 -6.47
CA THR A 20 7.17 11.76 -6.22
C THR A 20 7.40 10.92 -7.49
N GLN A 21 7.22 11.51 -8.68
CA GLN A 21 7.51 10.84 -9.96
C GLN A 21 9.02 10.63 -10.19
N ALA A 22 9.86 11.55 -9.71
CA ALA A 22 11.32 11.45 -9.85
C ALA A 22 11.94 10.36 -8.96
N ALA A 23 11.40 10.15 -7.75
CA ALA A 23 11.84 9.07 -6.86
C ALA A 23 11.57 7.68 -7.46
N VAL A 24 10.40 7.51 -8.09
CA VAL A 24 10.03 6.29 -8.82
C VAL A 24 10.90 6.07 -10.06
N GLY A 25 11.29 7.13 -10.77
CA GLY A 25 12.18 7.06 -11.94
C GLY A 25 13.61 6.60 -11.62
N GLY A 26 14.12 6.91 -10.43
CA GLY A 26 15.45 6.46 -9.97
C GLY A 26 15.51 4.95 -9.71
N ILE A 27 14.40 4.36 -9.22
CA ILE A 27 14.27 2.92 -8.93
C ILE A 27 14.24 2.10 -10.22
N MET A 28 13.67 2.63 -11.32
CA MET A 28 13.62 1.94 -12.62
C MET A 28 15.01 1.71 -13.26
N GLN A 29 15.97 2.61 -13.03
CA GLN A 29 17.30 2.46 -13.64
C GLN A 29 18.11 1.32 -13.00
N SER A 30 17.86 0.97 -11.73
CA SER A 30 18.51 -0.18 -11.08
C SER A 30 17.92 -1.53 -11.50
N VAL A 31 16.63 -1.59 -11.83
CA VAL A 31 15.92 -2.84 -12.21
C VAL A 31 16.40 -3.39 -13.57
N SER A 32 16.81 -2.49 -14.49
CA SER A 32 17.35 -2.88 -15.81
C SER A 32 18.63 -3.72 -15.73
N ALA A 33 19.42 -3.56 -14.66
CA ALA A 33 20.71 -4.25 -14.50
C ALA A 33 20.54 -5.70 -14.01
N SER A 34 19.44 -6.02 -13.33
CA SER A 34 19.21 -7.35 -12.73
C SER A 34 18.77 -8.41 -13.75
N ARG A 35 18.25 -8.01 -14.92
CA ARG A 35 17.77 -8.93 -15.99
C ARG A 35 18.83 -9.79 -16.65
N GLN A 36 20.13 -9.53 -16.45
CA GLN A 36 21.20 -10.30 -17.10
C GLN A 36 21.72 -11.50 -16.29
N ALA A 37 21.21 -11.76 -15.07
CA ALA A 37 21.89 -12.66 -14.12
C ALA A 37 21.26 -14.05 -13.89
N ALA A 38 20.04 -14.36 -14.34
CA ALA A 38 19.38 -15.62 -13.98
C ALA A 38 19.01 -16.49 -15.20
N GLU A 39 19.74 -17.59 -15.42
CA GLU A 39 19.37 -18.66 -16.36
C GLU A 39 19.51 -20.06 -15.71
N ASN A 40 18.36 -20.76 -15.62
CA ASN A 40 18.16 -22.19 -15.96
C ASN A 40 18.10 -23.32 -14.91
N GLU A 41 17.86 -23.07 -13.63
CA GLU A 41 17.19 -24.05 -12.73
C GLU A 41 16.16 -23.35 -11.80
N ASP A 42 16.40 -22.05 -11.55
CA ASP A 42 15.67 -21.09 -10.69
C ASP A 42 14.28 -20.61 -11.18
N MET A 43 13.68 -21.19 -12.22
CA MET A 43 12.47 -20.59 -12.83
C MET A 43 11.16 -20.86 -12.06
N LEU A 44 11.05 -21.99 -11.35
CA LEU A 44 9.91 -22.28 -10.47
C LEU A 44 10.03 -21.49 -9.16
N ASP A 45 11.22 -21.46 -8.58
CA ASP A 45 11.54 -20.72 -7.35
C ASP A 45 11.33 -19.20 -7.57
N ALA A 46 11.77 -18.66 -8.72
CA ALA A 46 11.50 -17.26 -9.08
C ALA A 46 10.00 -16.97 -9.25
N TYR A 47 9.21 -17.90 -9.80
CA TYR A 47 7.76 -17.74 -9.94
C TYR A 47 7.05 -17.80 -8.58
N SER A 48 7.47 -18.69 -7.69
CA SER A 48 6.89 -18.82 -6.35
C SER A 48 7.23 -17.60 -5.49
N ALA A 49 8.49 -17.15 -5.48
CA ALA A 49 8.93 -15.91 -4.84
C ALA A 49 8.18 -14.67 -5.36
N GLN A 50 7.90 -14.64 -6.67
CA GLN A 50 7.02 -13.63 -7.29
C GLN A 50 5.60 -13.70 -6.72
N GLN A 51 4.96 -14.88 -6.71
CA GLN A 51 3.58 -15.04 -6.22
C GLN A 51 3.46 -14.65 -4.75
N TYR A 52 4.41 -15.06 -3.92
CA TYR A 52 4.51 -14.67 -2.52
C TYR A 52 4.58 -13.15 -2.35
N THR A 53 5.49 -12.50 -3.09
CA THR A 53 5.67 -11.05 -3.04
C THR A 53 4.43 -10.30 -3.54
N SER A 54 3.81 -10.76 -4.64
CA SER A 54 2.57 -10.19 -5.19
C SER A 54 1.40 -10.33 -4.22
N LYS A 55 1.23 -11.49 -3.58
CA LYS A 55 0.17 -11.74 -2.60
C LYS A 55 0.24 -10.70 -1.47
N ILE A 56 1.42 -10.56 -0.85
CA ILE A 56 1.59 -9.62 0.27
C ILE A 56 1.39 -8.17 -0.19
N ALA A 57 1.95 -7.79 -1.35
CA ALA A 57 1.78 -6.43 -1.87
C ALA A 57 0.33 -6.08 -2.18
N TRP A 58 -0.45 -7.06 -2.66
CA TRP A 58 -1.87 -6.90 -2.91
C TRP A 58 -2.67 -6.76 -1.61
N GLN A 59 -2.40 -7.60 -0.61
CA GLN A 59 -3.10 -7.50 0.67
C GLN A 59 -2.81 -6.16 1.38
N VAL A 60 -1.60 -5.59 1.25
CA VAL A 60 -1.32 -4.22 1.73
C VAL A 60 -2.08 -3.18 0.89
N ALA A 61 -2.23 -3.38 -0.41
CA ALA A 61 -3.02 -2.51 -1.29
C ALA A 61 -4.53 -2.52 -0.93
N ASP A 62 -5.07 -3.61 -0.38
CA ASP A 62 -6.45 -3.61 0.09
C ASP A 62 -6.68 -2.69 1.30
N LEU A 63 -5.61 -2.32 2.03
CA LEU A 63 -5.64 -1.32 3.10
C LEU A 63 -5.61 0.10 2.51
N ASN A 64 -6.64 0.46 1.74
CA ASN A 64 -6.73 1.75 1.06
C ASN A 64 -7.96 2.56 1.48
N LEU A 65 -7.97 3.83 1.08
CA LEU A 65 -8.98 4.80 1.49
C LEU A 65 -10.03 5.10 0.41
N GLU A 66 -10.06 4.36 -0.71
CA GLU A 66 -10.85 4.72 -1.89
C GLU A 66 -12.34 4.90 -1.55
N TYR A 67 -12.93 3.93 -0.85
CA TYR A 67 -14.35 3.98 -0.47
C TYR A 67 -14.67 5.06 0.57
N VAL A 68 -13.75 5.35 1.49
CA VAL A 68 -13.93 6.44 2.47
C VAL A 68 -13.89 7.80 1.77
N GLN A 69 -12.94 7.98 0.85
CA GLN A 69 -12.81 9.21 0.07
C GLN A 69 -14.02 9.44 -0.84
N GLU A 70 -14.50 8.39 -1.52
CA GLU A 70 -15.69 8.47 -2.35
C GLU A 70 -16.93 8.85 -1.54
N ALA A 71 -17.10 8.26 -0.35
CA ALA A 71 -18.19 8.58 0.56
C ALA A 71 -18.15 10.04 1.05
N LEU A 72 -16.97 10.55 1.41
CA LEU A 72 -16.77 11.95 1.79
C LEU A 72 -17.13 12.91 0.65
N LEU A 73 -16.73 12.60 -0.59
CA LEU A 73 -17.08 13.40 -1.78
C LEU A 73 -18.59 13.47 -2.02
N LYS A 74 -19.28 12.35 -1.79
CA LYS A 74 -20.75 12.25 -1.89
C LYS A 74 -21.49 12.84 -0.69
N LYS A 75 -20.76 13.29 0.34
CA LYS A 75 -21.29 13.70 1.65
C LYS A 75 -22.08 12.60 2.37
N ASP A 76 -21.77 11.35 2.06
CA ASP A 76 -22.35 10.19 2.73
C ASP A 76 -21.48 9.79 3.92
N TYR A 77 -21.66 10.52 5.02
CA TYR A 77 -20.82 10.37 6.21
C TYR A 77 -21.06 9.06 6.95
N ASP A 78 -22.27 8.49 6.87
CA ASP A 78 -22.58 7.20 7.48
C ASP A 78 -21.87 6.08 6.73
N TYR A 79 -21.88 6.13 5.40
CA TYR A 79 -21.10 5.20 4.58
C TYR A 79 -19.59 5.40 4.74
N ALA A 80 -19.11 6.64 4.92
CA ALA A 80 -17.70 6.91 5.20
C ALA A 80 -17.25 6.27 6.53
N VAL A 81 -18.06 6.38 7.59
CA VAL A 81 -17.79 5.72 8.87
C VAL A 81 -17.81 4.20 8.72
N TYR A 82 -18.82 3.64 8.04
CA TYR A 82 -18.92 2.20 7.81
C TYR A 82 -17.69 1.64 7.10
N ASN A 83 -17.21 2.28 6.03
CA ASN A 83 -16.02 1.81 5.32
C ASN A 83 -14.74 1.95 6.15
N MET A 84 -14.64 3.00 6.97
CA MET A 84 -13.49 3.18 7.85
C MET A 84 -13.48 2.14 9.00
N GLU A 85 -14.64 1.77 9.55
CA GLU A 85 -14.76 0.65 10.49
C GLU A 85 -14.41 -0.70 9.84
N GLY A 86 -14.81 -0.89 8.58
CA GLY A 86 -14.34 -2.03 7.78
C GLY A 86 -12.82 -2.05 7.63
N LEU A 87 -12.16 -0.90 7.43
CA LEU A 87 -10.70 -0.83 7.39
C LEU A 87 -10.05 -1.14 8.74
N GLU A 88 -10.65 -0.74 9.87
CA GLU A 88 -10.16 -1.13 11.20
C GLU A 88 -10.15 -2.67 11.36
N GLU A 89 -11.20 -3.33 10.87
CA GLU A 89 -11.30 -4.79 10.81
C GLU A 89 -10.28 -5.41 9.86
N SER A 90 -10.19 -4.91 8.61
CA SER A 90 -9.19 -5.38 7.63
C SER A 90 -7.76 -5.26 8.16
N CYS A 91 -7.41 -4.16 8.83
CA CYS A 91 -6.10 -3.99 9.44
C CYS A 91 -5.84 -5.07 10.51
N ARG A 92 -6.81 -5.30 11.39
CA ARG A 92 -6.68 -6.29 12.47
C ARG A 92 -6.50 -7.70 11.92
N ASP A 93 -7.33 -8.07 10.95
CA ASP A 93 -7.33 -9.40 10.36
C ASP A 93 -6.03 -9.62 9.57
N PHE A 94 -5.60 -8.63 8.78
CA PHE A 94 -4.31 -8.64 8.08
C PHE A 94 -3.12 -8.76 9.04
N ILE A 95 -3.10 -8.02 10.16
CA ILE A 95 -2.04 -8.13 11.17
C ILE A 95 -1.99 -9.54 11.78
N GLN A 96 -3.14 -10.19 11.94
CA GLN A 96 -3.22 -11.57 12.43
C GLN A 96 -2.70 -12.55 11.37
N GLU A 97 -3.12 -12.42 10.11
CA GLU A 97 -2.62 -13.22 8.98
C GLU A 97 -1.09 -13.11 8.87
N MET A 98 -0.53 -11.91 8.91
CA MET A 98 0.92 -11.70 8.85
C MET A 98 1.68 -12.22 10.08
N ARG A 99 1.01 -12.53 11.20
CA ARG A 99 1.63 -13.24 12.34
C ARG A 99 1.69 -14.74 12.12
N GLU A 100 0.77 -15.27 11.32
CA GLU A 100 0.62 -16.69 11.02
C GLU A 100 1.32 -17.08 9.71
N GLU A 101 1.71 -16.10 8.88
CA GLU A 101 2.42 -16.34 7.62
C GLU A 101 3.73 -17.11 7.86
N GLU A 102 3.89 -18.19 7.11
CA GLU A 102 5.06 -19.07 7.18
C GLU A 102 6.21 -18.52 6.32
N PRO A 103 7.47 -18.80 6.69
CA PRO A 103 8.62 -18.43 5.87
C PRO A 103 8.58 -19.16 4.53
N ASP A 104 8.50 -18.39 3.45
CA ASP A 104 8.54 -18.93 2.10
C ASP A 104 9.97 -19.39 1.74
N GLU A 105 10.10 -20.65 1.34
CA GLU A 105 11.39 -21.29 1.06
C GLU A 105 12.08 -20.70 -0.17
N ASP A 106 11.32 -20.18 -1.14
CA ASP A 106 11.81 -19.65 -2.41
C ASP A 106 12.46 -18.26 -2.25
N VAL A 107 12.22 -17.60 -1.11
CA VAL A 107 12.94 -16.40 -0.65
C VAL A 107 13.91 -16.70 0.50
N GLY A 108 14.25 -17.98 0.69
CA GLY A 108 15.18 -18.44 1.74
C GLY A 108 14.68 -18.18 3.16
N GLY A 109 13.37 -18.14 3.36
CA GLY A 109 12.73 -17.84 4.65
C GLY A 109 12.87 -16.39 5.10
N ASP A 110 13.07 -15.46 4.16
CA ASP A 110 13.17 -14.03 4.46
C ASP A 110 11.82 -13.40 4.85
N MET A 111 11.61 -13.24 6.16
CA MET A 111 10.40 -12.65 6.73
C MET A 111 10.36 -11.11 6.70
N THR A 112 11.35 -10.44 6.11
CA THR A 112 11.42 -8.96 6.16
C THR A 112 10.24 -8.29 5.45
N LEU A 113 9.72 -8.86 4.36
CA LEU A 113 8.54 -8.32 3.68
C LEU A 113 7.28 -8.44 4.55
N VAL A 114 7.06 -9.58 5.18
CA VAL A 114 5.93 -9.82 6.12
C VAL A 114 6.01 -8.87 7.31
N GLN A 115 7.22 -8.69 7.86
CA GLN A 115 7.44 -7.74 8.96
C GLN A 115 7.14 -6.30 8.55
N ALA A 116 7.57 -5.89 7.35
CA ALA A 116 7.27 -4.57 6.81
C ALA A 116 5.77 -4.36 6.54
N ALA A 117 5.10 -5.37 5.98
CA ALA A 117 3.67 -5.31 5.68
C ALA A 117 2.85 -5.21 6.97
N LYS A 118 3.17 -6.03 7.97
CA LYS A 118 2.57 -5.96 9.30
C LYS A 118 2.81 -4.60 9.97
N ALA A 119 4.04 -4.08 9.90
CA ALA A 119 4.36 -2.77 10.47
C ALA A 119 3.57 -1.63 9.79
N HIS A 120 3.40 -1.70 8.45
CA HIS A 120 2.57 -0.77 7.70
C HIS A 120 1.12 -0.81 8.18
N ALA A 121 0.51 -2.01 8.28
CA ALA A 121 -0.86 -2.15 8.76
C ALA A 121 -1.03 -1.68 10.22
N GLU A 122 -0.09 -2.00 11.11
CA GLU A 122 -0.09 -1.52 12.50
C GLU A 122 0.00 0.01 12.60
N ALA A 123 0.75 0.64 11.69
CA ALA A 123 0.87 2.09 11.63
C ALA A 123 -0.36 2.74 11.01
N PHE A 124 -0.88 2.18 9.90
CA PHE A 124 -2.10 2.65 9.24
C PHE A 124 -3.32 2.58 10.17
N ALA A 125 -3.47 1.48 10.93
CA ALA A 125 -4.52 1.34 11.94
C ALA A 125 -4.49 2.46 12.99
N LYS A 126 -3.30 2.98 13.35
CA LYS A 126 -3.15 4.10 14.29
C LYS A 126 -3.57 5.45 13.69
N LEU A 127 -3.64 5.55 12.35
CA LEU A 127 -4.13 6.75 11.66
C LEU A 127 -5.66 6.80 11.56
N LEU A 128 -6.35 5.65 11.61
CA LEU A 128 -7.80 5.55 11.45
C LEU A 128 -8.61 6.42 12.45
N PRO A 129 -8.21 6.60 13.73
CA PRO A 129 -8.87 7.55 14.62
C PRO A 129 -8.83 9.01 14.12
N SER A 130 -7.73 9.42 13.49
CA SER A 130 -7.61 10.75 12.87
C SER A 130 -8.53 10.88 11.66
N LEU A 131 -8.67 9.82 10.86
CA LEU A 131 -9.63 9.76 9.75
C LEU A 131 -11.07 9.86 10.25
N ARG A 132 -11.43 9.13 11.32
CA ARG A 132 -12.75 9.24 11.97
C ARG A 132 -13.05 10.69 12.37
N LYS A 133 -12.08 11.38 12.99
CA LYS A 133 -12.21 12.79 13.35
C LYS A 133 -12.43 13.69 12.13
N ILE A 134 -11.75 13.45 11.02
CA ILE A 134 -11.95 14.21 9.77
C ILE A 134 -13.38 14.03 9.25
N ILE A 135 -13.91 12.79 9.25
CA ILE A 135 -15.30 12.51 8.84
C ILE A 135 -16.29 13.24 9.73
N GLU A 136 -16.09 13.24 11.05
CA GLU A 136 -16.93 13.95 12.02
C GLU A 136 -16.92 15.47 11.82
N LEU A 137 -15.74 16.05 11.55
CA LEU A 137 -15.62 17.48 11.25
C LEU A 137 -16.40 17.85 9.97
N TYR A 138 -16.28 17.04 8.92
CA TYR A 138 -17.07 17.23 7.69
C TYR A 138 -18.58 17.11 7.93
N ARG A 139 -19.00 16.15 8.76
CA ARG A 139 -20.41 16.00 9.13
C ARG A 139 -20.90 17.24 9.88
N ALA A 140 -20.12 17.74 10.84
CA ALA A 140 -20.47 18.92 11.63
C ALA A 140 -20.50 20.21 10.79
N SER A 141 -19.66 20.31 9.75
CA SER A 141 -19.62 21.45 8.83
C SER A 141 -20.56 21.33 7.62
N ASN A 142 -21.40 20.28 7.54
CA ASN A 142 -22.23 19.99 6.38
C ASN A 142 -21.45 19.92 5.05
N GLY A 143 -20.21 19.44 5.12
CA GLY A 143 -19.31 19.34 3.98
C GLY A 143 -18.57 20.61 3.64
N GLU A 144 -18.72 21.70 4.41
CA GLU A 144 -17.91 22.90 4.22
C GLU A 144 -16.46 22.62 4.61
N LYS A 145 -15.54 23.01 3.72
CA LYS A 145 -14.10 22.85 3.93
C LYS A 145 -13.61 24.02 4.79
N THR A 146 -13.39 23.76 6.07
CA THR A 146 -12.90 24.74 7.04
C THR A 146 -11.38 24.63 7.20
N PRO A 147 -10.69 25.67 7.70
CA PRO A 147 -9.25 25.59 7.98
C PRO A 147 -8.88 24.46 8.95
N GLU A 148 -9.77 24.11 9.88
CA GLU A 148 -9.58 22.98 10.80
C GLU A 148 -9.60 21.63 10.06
N ILE A 149 -10.56 21.45 9.14
CA ILE A 149 -10.64 20.26 8.29
C ILE A 149 -9.42 20.15 7.38
N GLU A 150 -8.99 21.27 6.79
CA GLU A 150 -7.81 21.32 5.92
C GLU A 150 -6.54 20.93 6.67
N ALA A 151 -6.33 21.48 7.86
CA ALA A 151 -5.17 21.13 8.68
C ALA A 151 -5.20 19.66 9.11
N ALA A 152 -6.36 19.12 9.47
CA ALA A 152 -6.52 17.71 9.84
C ALA A 152 -6.25 16.78 8.65
N GLN A 153 -6.79 17.10 7.47
CA GLN A 153 -6.54 16.35 6.23
C GLN A 153 -5.08 16.40 5.82
N GLU A 154 -4.42 17.56 5.90
CA GLU A 154 -3.02 17.70 5.53
C GLU A 154 -2.11 16.86 6.45
N ALA A 155 -2.37 16.90 7.76
CA ALA A 155 -1.65 16.09 8.74
C ALA A 155 -1.82 14.59 8.45
N PHE A 156 -3.06 14.13 8.26
CA PHE A 156 -3.36 12.74 7.94
C PHE A 156 -2.70 12.31 6.63
N ASN A 157 -2.84 13.10 5.56
CA ASN A 157 -2.26 12.78 4.25
C ASN A 157 -0.74 12.70 4.31
N ARG A 158 -0.09 13.59 5.08
CA ARG A 158 1.36 13.57 5.26
C ARG A 158 1.84 12.28 5.92
N GLU A 159 1.16 11.87 6.99
CA GLU A 159 1.47 10.61 7.70
C GLU A 159 1.18 9.39 6.82
N ASN A 160 0.02 9.34 6.15
CA ASN A 160 -0.33 8.24 5.24
C ASN A 160 0.65 8.12 4.05
N THR A 161 1.08 9.25 3.49
CA THR A 161 2.09 9.28 2.42
C THR A 161 3.41 8.69 2.92
N ALA A 162 3.89 9.13 4.09
CA ALA A 162 5.13 8.62 4.67
C ALA A 162 5.08 7.10 4.92
N LEU A 163 3.98 6.59 5.47
CA LEU A 163 3.80 5.13 5.69
C LEU A 163 3.84 4.33 4.39
N THR A 164 3.30 4.90 3.32
CA THR A 164 3.28 4.20 2.03
C THR A 164 4.63 4.29 1.34
N ASP A 165 5.36 5.39 1.49
CA ASP A 165 6.74 5.49 1.02
C ASP A 165 7.64 4.48 1.75
N GLU A 166 7.48 4.33 3.07
CA GLU A 166 8.18 3.31 3.87
C GLU A 166 7.88 1.89 3.37
N TRP A 167 6.59 1.58 3.12
CA TRP A 167 6.18 0.30 2.53
C TRP A 167 6.80 0.07 1.15
N ASN A 168 6.69 1.04 0.24
CA ASN A 168 7.24 0.93 -1.11
C ASN A 168 8.76 0.72 -1.09
N ASN A 169 9.48 1.40 -0.19
CA ASN A 169 10.91 1.22 -0.03
C ASN A 169 11.25 -0.19 0.47
N ALA A 170 10.49 -0.73 1.42
CA ALA A 170 10.67 -2.10 1.91
C ALA A 170 10.39 -3.15 0.82
N LEU A 171 9.29 -2.99 0.07
CA LEU A 171 8.94 -3.86 -1.05
C LEU A 171 10.01 -3.83 -2.15
N ASN A 172 10.47 -2.65 -2.54
CA ASN A 172 11.54 -2.51 -3.55
C ASN A 172 12.87 -3.11 -3.08
N ALA A 173 13.23 -2.91 -1.81
CA ALA A 173 14.44 -3.51 -1.25
C ALA A 173 14.36 -5.03 -1.21
N PHE A 174 13.20 -5.59 -0.87
CA PHE A 174 12.95 -7.02 -0.86
C PHE A 174 13.03 -7.61 -2.29
N MET A 175 12.33 -7.00 -3.25
CA MET A 175 12.38 -7.41 -4.65
C MET A 175 13.81 -7.38 -5.20
N ALA A 176 14.57 -6.31 -4.92
CA ALA A 176 15.96 -6.19 -5.35
C ALA A 176 16.87 -7.26 -4.71
N LYS A 177 16.67 -7.58 -3.42
CA LYS A 177 17.43 -8.60 -2.70
C LYS A 177 17.23 -10.00 -3.29
N HIS A 178 16.00 -10.30 -3.72
CA HIS A 178 15.61 -11.62 -4.23
C HIS A 178 15.53 -11.69 -5.75
N ASN A 179 16.04 -10.68 -6.47
CA ASN A 179 16.02 -10.58 -7.93
C ASN A 179 14.62 -10.70 -8.57
N ILE A 180 13.58 -10.26 -7.85
CA ILE A 180 12.19 -10.31 -8.32
C ILE A 180 11.94 -9.09 -9.23
N PRO A 181 11.57 -9.27 -10.51
CA PRO A 181 11.28 -8.16 -11.41
C PRO A 181 10.00 -7.42 -10.99
N ALA A 182 9.99 -6.10 -11.09
CA ALA A 182 8.80 -5.31 -10.78
C ALA A 182 7.61 -5.63 -11.71
N GLU A 183 7.88 -5.99 -12.97
CA GLU A 183 6.84 -6.41 -13.92
C GLU A 183 6.16 -7.72 -13.51
N SER A 184 6.89 -8.61 -12.85
CA SER A 184 6.39 -9.88 -12.36
C SER A 184 5.41 -9.68 -11.20
N VAL A 185 5.70 -8.73 -10.29
CA VAL A 185 4.78 -8.41 -9.19
C VAL A 185 3.45 -7.87 -9.72
N LEU A 186 3.52 -7.05 -10.76
CA LEU A 186 2.39 -6.51 -11.51
C LEU A 186 1.49 -7.56 -12.15
N GLU A 187 2.08 -8.49 -12.88
CA GLU A 187 1.36 -9.56 -13.57
C GLU A 187 0.65 -10.44 -12.54
N GLY A 188 1.30 -10.76 -11.42
CA GLY A 188 0.69 -11.51 -10.32
C GLY A 188 -0.48 -10.77 -9.64
N MET A 189 -0.50 -9.43 -9.67
CA MET A 189 -1.63 -8.63 -9.19
C MET A 189 -2.77 -8.51 -10.22
N ALA A 190 -2.47 -8.66 -11.52
CA ALA A 190 -3.42 -8.50 -12.61
C ALA A 190 -4.18 -9.80 -12.98
N ASP A 191 -3.58 -10.97 -12.73
CA ASP A 191 -4.14 -12.28 -13.11
C ASP A 191 -5.25 -12.82 -12.18
N ARG A 192 -5.74 -12.01 -11.23
CA ARG A 192 -6.75 -12.41 -10.23
C ARG A 192 -8.16 -11.82 -10.43
N ASP A 193 -8.42 -11.18 -11.56
CA ASP A 193 -9.79 -10.77 -11.97
C ASP A 193 -10.70 -11.96 -12.32
#